data_AF-A0A9W9WZ06-F1
#
_entry.id   AF-A0A9W9WZ06-F1
#
_cell.length_a   1.000
_cell.length_b   1.000
_cell.length_c   1.000
_cell.angle_alpha   90.00
_cell.angle_beta   90.00
_cell.angle_gamma   90.00
#
_symmetry.space_group_name_H-M   'P 1'
#
loop_
_entity.id
_entity.type
_entity.pdbx_description
1 polymer ?
#
loop_
_entity_poly.entity_id
_entity_poly.type
_entity_poly.pdbx_seq_one_letter_code
_entity_poly.pdbx_strand_id
1 'polypeptide(L)'
;MKFSLPCVAALFAATALATPVSNDVLEMRDVRGHYPVSGLGARKQAILNAGGNTLDIAIAMLEIEDMNTAHYPYGDAKTQDAANFGLFKQNWGQLRVCASRYGFVGQPEANWNNGAILDSNVKADVASRWDCQRYYGYDKWFAGHRNGASGLANPYTQDILNYKTSVEWIQQQIDSNPAYKTDDTRFYVEVVAI
;
A
#
# COMPACT_ATOMS: atom_id res chain seq x y z
N MET A 1 62.08 -39.10 -41.42
CA MET A 1 61.18 -39.95 -40.58
C MET A 1 60.85 -39.17 -39.32
N LYS A 2 59.56 -38.94 -39.08
CA LYS A 2 59.01 -38.21 -37.92
C LYS A 2 58.70 -39.24 -36.83
N PHE A 3 59.08 -39.00 -35.58
CA PHE A 3 58.38 -39.59 -34.43
C PHE A 3 58.38 -38.60 -33.26
N SER A 4 57.16 -38.36 -32.77
CA SER A 4 56.72 -37.31 -31.87
C SER A 4 56.69 -37.83 -30.42
N LEU A 5 57.03 -36.97 -29.44
CA LEU A 5 56.77 -37.20 -28.02
C LEU A 5 55.27 -37.04 -27.70
N PRO A 6 54.66 -37.90 -26.86
CA PRO A 6 53.37 -37.59 -26.25
C PRO A 6 53.55 -36.87 -24.91
N CYS A 7 52.87 -35.74 -24.77
CA CYS A 7 52.77 -34.94 -23.55
C CYS A 7 51.61 -35.48 -22.70
N VAL A 8 51.86 -35.82 -21.43
CA VAL A 8 50.84 -36.29 -20.48
C VAL A 8 50.18 -35.07 -19.82
N ALA A 9 48.89 -34.85 -20.09
CA ALA A 9 48.09 -33.85 -19.40
C ALA A 9 47.39 -34.49 -18.19
N ALA A 10 47.73 -34.05 -16.98
CA ALA A 10 47.04 -34.41 -15.76
C ALA A 10 45.77 -33.55 -15.60
N LEU A 11 44.59 -34.15 -15.71
CA LEU A 11 43.32 -33.51 -15.34
C LEU A 11 43.12 -33.61 -13.82
N PHE A 12 43.18 -32.47 -13.12
CA PHE A 12 42.65 -32.33 -11.77
C PHE A 12 41.13 -32.10 -11.86
N ALA A 13 40.33 -33.11 -11.53
CA ALA A 13 38.91 -32.97 -11.33
C ALA A 13 38.65 -32.45 -9.91
N ALA A 14 38.37 -31.15 -9.77
CA ALA A 14 37.86 -30.58 -8.53
C ALA A 14 36.36 -30.88 -8.42
N THR A 15 35.99 -31.84 -7.58
CA THR A 15 34.60 -32.07 -7.19
C THR A 15 34.18 -30.96 -6.24
N ALA A 16 33.41 -29.99 -6.72
CA ALA A 16 32.72 -29.03 -5.87
C ALA A 16 31.60 -29.76 -5.10
N LEU A 17 31.78 -29.95 -3.80
CA LEU A 17 30.74 -30.42 -2.91
C LEU A 17 29.76 -29.25 -2.69
N ALA A 18 28.58 -29.31 -3.31
CA ALA A 18 27.50 -28.38 -2.99
C ALA A 18 27.01 -28.68 -1.56
N THR A 19 27.27 -27.77 -0.63
CA THR A 19 26.69 -27.84 0.71
C THR A 19 25.20 -27.52 0.62
N PRO A 20 24.31 -28.26 1.31
CA PRO A 20 22.89 -27.92 1.38
C PRO A 20 22.75 -26.53 2.00
N VAL A 21 22.07 -25.62 1.29
CA VAL A 21 21.67 -24.32 1.83
C VAL A 21 20.61 -24.59 2.89
N SER A 22 20.83 -24.11 4.11
CA SER A 22 19.83 -24.19 5.19
C SER A 22 18.57 -23.42 4.77
N ASN A 23 17.39 -24.01 5.04
CA ASN A 23 16.10 -23.35 4.85
C ASN A 23 15.83 -22.22 5.89
N ASP A 24 16.74 -21.99 6.84
CA ASP A 24 16.55 -21.06 7.96
C ASP A 24 16.68 -19.57 7.54
N VAL A 25 16.87 -19.28 6.24
CA VAL A 25 16.98 -17.92 5.68
C VAL A 25 16.04 -17.70 4.48
N LEU A 26 14.88 -18.37 4.47
CA LEU A 26 13.80 -17.96 3.57
C LEU A 26 12.81 -17.13 4.39
N GLU A 27 12.85 -15.81 4.22
CA GLU A 27 11.81 -14.92 4.74
C GLU A 27 10.44 -15.48 4.34
N MET A 28 9.50 -15.49 5.30
CA MET A 28 8.13 -15.90 5.03
C MET A 28 7.58 -15.03 3.90
N ARG A 29 7.20 -15.65 2.78
CA ARG A 29 6.62 -14.93 1.65
C ARG A 29 5.33 -14.25 2.11
N ASP A 30 5.18 -12.95 1.82
CA ASP A 30 3.91 -12.27 2.10
C ASP A 30 2.75 -13.04 1.44
N VAL A 31 1.67 -13.25 2.21
CA VAL A 31 0.44 -13.85 1.72
C VAL A 31 -0.24 -12.83 0.82
N ARG A 32 -0.25 -13.10 -0.49
CA ARG A 32 -0.82 -12.20 -1.50
C ARG A 32 -1.52 -12.97 -2.59
N GLY A 33 -2.47 -12.34 -3.27
CA GLY A 33 -3.24 -12.99 -4.32
C GLY A 33 -4.24 -12.07 -4.99
N HIS A 34 -5.20 -12.67 -5.70
CA HIS A 34 -6.30 -11.95 -6.31
C HIS A 34 -7.56 -12.81 -6.40
N TYR A 35 -8.72 -12.15 -6.43
CA TYR A 35 -10.03 -12.77 -6.62
C TYR A 35 -11.06 -11.71 -7.05
N PRO A 36 -12.18 -12.10 -7.69
CA PRO A 36 -13.21 -11.14 -8.08
C PRO A 36 -14.04 -10.67 -6.87
N VAL A 37 -14.32 -9.37 -6.81
CA VAL A 37 -15.24 -8.73 -5.86
C VAL A 37 -16.28 -7.95 -6.65
N SER A 38 -17.54 -8.39 -6.58
CA SER A 38 -18.61 -7.84 -7.42
C SER A 38 -18.80 -6.33 -7.22
N GLY A 39 -18.77 -5.58 -8.32
CA GLY A 39 -18.96 -4.12 -8.32
C GLY A 39 -17.71 -3.31 -7.96
N LEU A 40 -16.58 -3.96 -7.68
CA LEU A 40 -15.32 -3.28 -7.39
C LEU A 40 -14.84 -2.42 -8.56
N GLY A 41 -15.07 -2.85 -9.80
CA GLY A 41 -14.74 -2.10 -11.00
C GLY A 41 -15.38 -0.72 -11.04
N ALA A 42 -16.65 -0.60 -10.65
CA ALA A 42 -17.33 0.68 -10.55
C ALA A 42 -16.72 1.59 -9.46
N ARG A 43 -16.23 1.02 -8.36
CA ARG A 43 -15.55 1.76 -7.28
C ARG A 43 -14.18 2.27 -7.72
N LYS A 44 -13.40 1.44 -8.43
CA LYS A 44 -12.15 1.87 -9.07
C LYS A 44 -12.39 3.06 -10.00
N GLN A 45 -13.43 2.99 -10.83
CA GLN A 45 -13.81 4.09 -11.73
C GLN A 45 -14.24 5.35 -10.96
N ALA A 46 -14.92 5.22 -9.83
CA ALA A 46 -15.27 6.38 -8.99
C ALA A 46 -14.02 7.12 -8.49
N ILE A 47 -12.96 6.40 -8.09
CA ILE A 47 -11.67 6.98 -7.69
C ILE A 47 -11.01 7.72 -8.88
N LEU A 48 -10.94 7.09 -10.04
CA LEU A 48 -10.33 7.71 -11.23
C LEU A 48 -11.11 8.95 -11.69
N ASN A 49 -12.45 8.88 -11.70
CA ASN A 49 -13.31 10.01 -12.05
C ASN A 49 -13.26 11.16 -11.03
N ALA A 50 -12.82 10.87 -9.80
CA ALA A 50 -12.54 11.88 -8.78
C ALA A 50 -11.13 12.52 -8.92
N GLY A 51 -10.35 12.12 -9.92
CA GLY A 51 -8.99 12.61 -10.18
C GLY A 51 -7.89 11.77 -9.52
N GLY A 52 -8.23 10.58 -9.02
CA GLY A 52 -7.26 9.64 -8.48
C GLY A 52 -6.47 8.90 -9.55
N ASN A 53 -5.48 8.13 -9.12
CA ASN A 53 -4.61 7.30 -9.97
C ASN A 53 -4.58 5.84 -9.48
N THR A 54 -3.71 5.02 -10.07
CA THR A 54 -3.59 3.60 -9.69
C THR A 54 -3.02 3.39 -8.29
N LEU A 55 -2.23 4.33 -7.76
CA LEU A 55 -1.80 4.31 -6.36
C LEU A 55 -3.00 4.51 -5.43
N ASP A 56 -3.89 5.46 -5.74
CA ASP A 56 -5.11 5.69 -4.95
C ASP A 56 -5.99 4.42 -4.94
N ILE A 57 -6.17 3.77 -6.10
CA ILE A 57 -6.87 2.47 -6.18
C ILE A 57 -6.16 1.42 -5.29
N ALA A 58 -4.84 1.31 -5.37
CA ALA A 58 -4.08 0.32 -4.61
C ALA A 58 -4.19 0.52 -3.10
N ILE A 59 -4.14 1.76 -2.62
CA ILE A 59 -4.34 2.10 -1.21
C ILE A 59 -5.75 1.68 -0.77
N ALA A 60 -6.80 2.12 -1.48
CA ALA A 60 -8.17 1.78 -1.13
C ALA A 60 -8.43 0.27 -1.15
N MET A 61 -7.79 -0.46 -2.07
CA MET A 61 -7.92 -1.92 -2.22
C MET A 61 -7.29 -2.70 -1.07
N LEU A 62 -6.20 -2.17 -0.50
CA LEU A 62 -5.57 -2.73 0.67
C LEU A 62 -6.41 -2.46 1.93
N GLU A 63 -7.01 -1.27 2.03
CA GLU A 63 -7.74 -0.82 3.22
C GLU A 63 -9.14 -1.44 3.37
N ILE A 64 -9.86 -1.65 2.25
CA ILE A 64 -11.24 -2.15 2.25
C ILE A 64 -11.43 -3.11 1.08
N GLU A 65 -11.91 -4.32 1.37
CA GLU A 65 -12.04 -5.39 0.38
C GLU A 65 -12.84 -4.99 -0.87
N ASP A 66 -13.96 -4.30 -0.68
CA ASP A 66 -14.88 -3.91 -1.74
C ASP A 66 -14.93 -2.39 -2.00
N MET A 67 -14.00 -1.64 -1.38
CA MET A 67 -13.98 -0.17 -1.43
C MET A 67 -15.33 0.46 -1.03
N ASN A 68 -16.02 -0.13 -0.05
CA ASN A 68 -17.25 0.40 0.52
C ASN A 68 -17.02 0.89 1.95
N THR A 69 -17.12 2.21 2.16
CA THR A 69 -16.91 2.84 3.47
C THR A 69 -17.93 2.44 4.52
N ALA A 70 -19.09 1.92 4.12
CA ALA A 70 -20.10 1.42 5.05
C ALA A 70 -19.73 0.06 5.69
N HIS A 71 -18.67 -0.60 5.23
CA HIS A 71 -18.28 -1.94 5.66
C HIS A 71 -17.15 -1.97 6.71
N TYR A 72 -16.66 -0.82 7.15
CA TYR A 72 -15.84 -0.72 8.35
C TYR A 72 -16.55 0.11 9.43
N PRO A 73 -16.28 -0.14 10.74
CA PRO A 73 -16.91 0.61 11.82
C PRO A 73 -16.65 2.11 11.67
N TYR A 74 -17.57 2.97 12.13
CA TYR A 74 -17.34 4.42 12.09
C TYR A 74 -15.99 4.81 12.72
N GLY A 75 -15.21 5.62 12.02
CA GLY A 75 -13.85 6.01 12.45
C GLY A 75 -12.85 4.83 12.49
N ASP A 76 -13.17 3.68 11.89
CA ASP A 76 -12.48 2.39 12.07
C ASP A 76 -12.38 1.98 13.56
N ALA A 77 -13.44 2.29 14.32
CA ALA A 77 -13.51 2.13 15.79
C ALA A 77 -12.44 2.92 16.56
N LYS A 78 -11.86 3.94 15.93
CA LYS A 78 -10.92 4.90 16.53
C LYS A 78 -11.59 6.26 16.65
N THR A 79 -11.03 7.12 17.50
CA THR A 79 -11.51 8.48 17.76
C THR A 79 -10.37 9.48 17.63
N GLN A 80 -10.69 10.79 17.62
CA GLN A 80 -9.68 11.85 17.64
C GLN A 80 -8.72 11.74 16.45
N ASP A 81 -7.44 12.05 16.62
CA ASP A 81 -6.44 12.02 15.55
C ASP A 81 -6.25 10.64 14.91
N ALA A 82 -6.67 9.56 15.59
CA ALA A 82 -6.60 8.20 15.07
C ALA A 82 -7.83 7.78 14.25
N ALA A 83 -8.94 8.53 14.31
CA ALA A 83 -10.16 8.18 13.58
C ALA A 83 -9.91 8.14 12.07
N ASN A 84 -10.33 7.06 11.42
CA ASN A 84 -10.12 6.84 9.99
C ASN A 84 -11.39 7.11 9.17
N PHE A 85 -11.24 7.77 8.02
CA PHE A 85 -12.34 8.13 7.12
C PHE A 85 -12.03 7.86 5.65
N GLY A 86 -13.08 7.73 4.85
CA GLY A 86 -13.01 7.54 3.40
C GLY A 86 -12.57 6.14 2.98
N LEU A 87 -12.34 5.99 1.68
CA LEU A 87 -11.89 4.77 1.01
C LEU A 87 -10.46 4.39 1.41
N PHE A 88 -9.64 5.39 1.72
CA PHE A 88 -8.24 5.18 2.08
C PHE A 88 -8.03 5.02 3.59
N LYS A 89 -9.08 5.09 4.41
CA LYS A 89 -8.96 5.12 5.89
C LYS A 89 -7.99 6.20 6.40
N GLN A 90 -8.06 7.41 5.84
CA GLN A 90 -7.17 8.51 6.23
C GLN A 90 -7.43 8.91 7.69
N ASN A 91 -6.37 9.01 8.50
CA ASN A 91 -6.51 9.42 9.90
C ASN A 91 -6.71 10.94 10.04
N TRP A 92 -7.51 11.34 11.02
CA TRP A 92 -7.80 12.76 11.29
C TRP A 92 -6.55 13.58 11.59
N GLY A 93 -5.54 12.99 12.25
CA GLY A 93 -4.30 13.66 12.62
C GLY A 93 -3.53 14.20 11.40
N GLN A 94 -3.48 13.45 10.31
CA GLN A 94 -2.97 13.96 9.04
C GLN A 94 -3.96 14.94 8.40
N LEU A 95 -5.24 14.56 8.26
CA LEU A 95 -6.26 15.38 7.59
C LEU A 95 -6.28 16.82 8.10
N ARG A 96 -6.31 17.02 9.42
CA ARG A 96 -6.36 18.36 10.04
C ARG A 96 -5.07 19.18 9.90
N VAL A 97 -3.99 18.57 9.42
CA VAL A 97 -2.71 19.25 9.15
C VAL A 97 -2.59 19.64 7.68
N CYS A 98 -3.06 18.81 6.76
CA CYS A 98 -2.73 18.96 5.34
C CYS A 98 -3.91 19.03 4.37
N ALA A 99 -5.11 18.55 4.72
CA ALA A 99 -6.25 18.49 3.78
C ALA A 99 -6.92 19.87 3.60
N SER A 100 -6.26 20.71 2.81
CA SER A 100 -6.61 22.12 2.61
C SER A 100 -7.89 22.33 1.80
N ARG A 101 -8.10 21.55 0.74
CA ARG A 101 -9.23 21.72 -0.20
C ARG A 101 -10.60 21.52 0.43
N TYR A 102 -10.67 20.79 1.54
CA TYR A 102 -11.91 20.49 2.26
C TYR A 102 -11.94 21.13 3.67
N GLY A 103 -11.04 22.08 3.92
CA GLY A 103 -11.11 22.96 5.09
C GLY A 103 -10.77 22.30 6.42
N PHE A 104 -10.04 21.18 6.43
CA PHE A 104 -9.66 20.51 7.68
C PHE A 104 -8.41 21.13 8.33
N VAL A 105 -7.57 21.79 7.55
CA VAL A 105 -6.31 22.39 8.04
C VAL A 105 -6.58 23.34 9.21
N GLY A 106 -5.93 23.07 10.35
CA GLY A 106 -6.02 23.88 11.56
C GLY A 106 -7.21 23.57 12.47
N GLN A 107 -8.07 22.61 12.10
CA GLN A 107 -9.14 22.18 12.98
C GLN A 107 -8.58 21.45 14.23
N PRO A 108 -9.25 21.58 15.39
CA PRO A 108 -8.85 20.87 16.60
C PRO A 108 -9.10 19.36 16.48
N GLU A 109 -8.34 18.57 17.23
CA GLU A 109 -8.50 17.11 17.34
C GLU A 109 -9.94 16.69 17.69
N ALA A 110 -10.61 17.44 18.59
CA ALA A 110 -11.99 17.17 18.98
C ALA A 110 -13.00 17.24 17.83
N ASN A 111 -12.65 17.90 16.72
CA ASN A 111 -13.49 18.03 15.53
C ASN A 111 -13.35 16.85 14.56
N TRP A 112 -12.75 15.72 14.97
CA TRP A 112 -12.50 14.56 14.12
C TRP A 112 -13.73 14.07 13.35
N ASN A 113 -14.94 14.19 13.91
CA ASN A 113 -16.19 13.84 13.20
C ASN A 113 -16.41 14.61 11.89
N ASN A 114 -15.76 15.77 11.69
CA ASN A 114 -15.83 16.51 10.43
C ASN A 114 -15.19 15.74 9.27
N GLY A 115 -14.33 14.76 9.54
CA GLY A 115 -13.77 13.85 8.54
C GLY A 115 -14.81 12.92 7.88
N ALA A 116 -15.98 12.70 8.49
CA ALA A 116 -17.01 11.79 7.97
C ALA A 116 -17.58 12.20 6.60
N ILE A 117 -17.38 13.44 6.16
CA ILE A 117 -17.71 13.85 4.78
C ILE A 117 -16.98 12.99 3.74
N LEU A 118 -15.80 12.46 4.05
CA LEU A 118 -15.02 11.63 3.14
C LEU A 118 -15.67 10.26 2.88
N ASP A 119 -16.49 9.76 3.81
CA ASP A 119 -17.16 8.47 3.69
C ASP A 119 -18.21 8.44 2.58
N SER A 120 -18.73 9.61 2.20
CA SER A 120 -19.77 9.76 1.17
C SER A 120 -19.34 10.61 -0.03
N ASN A 121 -18.12 11.18 0.00
CA ASN A 121 -17.62 12.08 -1.03
C ASN A 121 -16.24 11.67 -1.52
N VAL A 122 -16.21 10.81 -2.55
CA VAL A 122 -14.97 10.30 -3.16
C VAL A 122 -14.07 11.42 -3.68
N LYS A 123 -14.63 12.52 -4.19
CA LYS A 123 -13.84 13.69 -4.62
C LYS A 123 -13.14 14.36 -3.43
N ALA A 124 -13.83 14.46 -2.30
CA ALA A 124 -13.25 14.98 -1.07
C ALA A 124 -12.13 14.10 -0.54
N ASP A 125 -12.36 12.79 -0.56
CA ASP A 125 -11.43 11.79 -0.06
C ASP A 125 -10.13 11.81 -0.88
N VAL A 126 -10.25 11.69 -2.21
CA VAL A 126 -9.10 11.76 -3.15
C VAL A 126 -8.37 13.08 -2.98
N ALA A 127 -9.08 14.21 -2.96
CA ALA A 127 -8.45 15.51 -2.81
C ALA A 127 -7.66 15.64 -1.50
N SER A 128 -8.22 15.19 -0.39
CA SER A 128 -7.57 15.23 0.93
C SER A 128 -6.31 14.38 0.96
N ARG A 129 -6.35 13.19 0.36
CA ARG A 129 -5.18 12.29 0.27
C ARG A 129 -4.05 12.90 -0.54
N TRP A 130 -4.38 13.53 -1.67
CA TRP A 130 -3.42 14.25 -2.50
C TRP A 130 -2.82 15.48 -1.83
N ASP A 131 -3.63 16.24 -1.09
CA ASP A 131 -3.12 17.39 -0.32
C ASP A 131 -2.12 16.91 0.73
N CYS A 132 -2.46 15.83 1.42
CA CYS A 132 -1.62 15.27 2.47
C CYS A 132 -0.32 14.63 1.96
N GLN A 133 -0.36 13.91 0.85
CA GLN A 133 0.87 13.40 0.26
C GLN A 133 1.75 14.53 -0.29
N ARG A 134 1.16 15.59 -0.85
CA ARG A 134 1.93 16.76 -1.29
C ARG A 134 2.59 17.48 -0.10
N TYR A 135 1.90 17.58 1.02
CA TYR A 135 2.41 18.25 2.22
C TYR A 135 3.57 17.46 2.87
N TYR A 136 3.38 16.16 3.10
CA TYR A 136 4.39 15.34 3.79
C TYR A 136 5.49 14.82 2.86
N GLY A 137 5.21 14.69 1.56
CA GLY A 137 6.00 13.87 0.64
C GLY A 137 5.62 12.40 0.74
N TYR A 138 6.02 11.61 -0.26
CA TYR A 138 5.60 10.21 -0.44
C TYR A 138 5.85 9.34 0.79
N ASP A 139 7.10 9.27 1.27
CA ASP A 139 7.49 8.39 2.39
C ASP A 139 6.85 8.79 3.71
N LYS A 140 6.89 10.09 4.06
CA LYS A 140 6.29 10.57 5.32
C LYS A 140 4.77 10.48 5.29
N TRP A 141 4.14 10.60 4.13
CA TRP A 141 2.71 10.37 4.01
C TRP A 141 2.37 8.93 4.38
N PHE A 142 3.06 7.93 3.80
CA PHE A 142 2.87 6.52 4.16
C PHE A 142 3.11 6.27 5.64
N ALA A 143 4.16 6.86 6.20
CA ALA A 143 4.48 6.74 7.61
C ALA A 143 3.37 7.28 8.52
N GLY A 144 2.90 8.50 8.26
CA GLY A 144 1.82 9.10 9.02
C GLY A 144 0.46 8.47 8.75
N HIS A 145 0.24 7.93 7.55
CA HIS A 145 -0.96 7.21 7.18
C HIS A 145 -1.07 5.93 7.99
N ARG A 146 0.04 5.16 8.00
CA ARG A 146 0.14 3.90 8.72
C ARG A 146 0.08 4.07 10.24
N ASN A 147 0.91 4.94 10.80
CA ASN A 147 1.12 4.99 12.26
C ASN A 147 1.04 6.40 12.86
N GLY A 148 0.26 7.29 12.26
CA GLY A 148 -0.05 8.62 12.78
C GLY A 148 1.21 9.44 13.14
N ALA A 149 1.13 10.18 14.25
CA ALA A 149 2.22 11.02 14.74
C ALA A 149 3.52 10.23 15.02
N SER A 150 3.41 9.01 15.54
CA SER A 150 4.58 8.15 15.80
C SER A 150 5.27 7.72 14.52
N GLY A 151 4.50 7.41 13.47
CA GLY A 151 5.03 7.11 12.15
C GLY A 151 5.73 8.33 11.53
N LEU A 152 5.15 9.53 11.65
CA LEU A 152 5.81 10.76 11.19
C LEU A 152 7.15 11.02 11.90
N ALA A 153 7.26 10.65 13.17
CA ALA A 153 8.50 10.75 13.94
C ALA A 153 9.54 9.68 13.56
N ASN A 154 9.10 8.48 13.14
CA ASN A 154 9.97 7.39 12.71
C ASN A 154 9.46 6.71 11.42
N PRO A 155 9.72 7.31 10.24
CA PRO A 155 9.03 6.96 9.00
C PRO A 155 9.53 5.68 8.30
N TYR A 156 10.57 5.04 8.82
CA TYR A 156 11.23 3.91 8.16
C TYR A 156 11.22 2.63 9.03
N THR A 157 10.21 2.48 9.88
CA THR A 157 10.00 1.21 10.59
C THR A 157 9.63 0.09 9.60
N GLN A 158 9.93 -1.15 9.97
CA GLN A 158 9.60 -2.31 9.12
C GLN A 158 8.10 -2.40 8.81
N ASP A 159 7.24 -2.07 9.78
CA ASP A 159 5.78 -2.06 9.58
C ASP A 159 5.34 -1.06 8.50
N ILE A 160 5.87 0.16 8.53
CA ILE A 160 5.60 1.20 7.52
C ILE A 160 6.12 0.76 6.15
N LEU A 161 7.31 0.16 6.10
CA LEU A 161 7.89 -0.35 4.87
C LEU A 161 7.05 -1.48 4.29
N ASN A 162 6.60 -2.44 5.10
CA ASN A 162 5.74 -3.55 4.68
C ASN A 162 4.40 -3.05 4.13
N TYR A 163 3.77 -2.07 4.79
CA TYR A 163 2.53 -1.47 4.29
C TYR A 163 2.77 -0.77 2.94
N LYS A 164 3.83 0.04 2.83
CA LYS A 164 4.18 0.76 1.59
C LYS A 164 4.46 -0.18 0.42
N THR A 165 5.29 -1.21 0.63
CA THR A 165 5.62 -2.18 -0.42
C THR A 165 4.43 -3.05 -0.83
N SER A 166 3.49 -3.30 0.10
CA SER A 166 2.23 -3.97 -0.20
C SER A 166 1.35 -3.15 -1.14
N VAL A 167 1.20 -1.86 -0.88
CA VAL A 167 0.49 -0.93 -1.77
C VAL A 167 1.17 -0.85 -3.14
N GLU A 168 2.50 -0.72 -3.17
CA GLU A 168 3.26 -0.66 -4.43
C GLU A 168 3.13 -1.95 -5.24
N TRP A 169 3.11 -3.12 -4.58
CA TRP A 169 2.88 -4.40 -5.25
C TRP A 169 1.48 -4.47 -5.87
N ILE A 170 0.44 -4.05 -5.14
CA ILE A 170 -0.94 -3.97 -5.65
C ILE A 170 -1.01 -3.01 -6.84
N GLN A 171 -0.37 -1.85 -6.75
CA GLN A 171 -0.31 -0.88 -7.84
C GLN A 171 0.32 -1.48 -9.10
N GLN A 172 1.44 -2.20 -8.95
CA GLN A 172 2.08 -2.90 -10.06
C GLN A 172 1.15 -3.92 -10.73
N GLN A 173 0.31 -4.62 -9.95
CA GLN A 173 -0.67 -5.55 -10.52
C GLN A 173 -1.71 -4.79 -11.35
N ILE A 174 -2.26 -3.70 -10.82
CA ILE A 174 -3.25 -2.86 -11.51
C ILE A 174 -2.66 -2.27 -12.81
N ASP A 175 -1.40 -1.83 -12.78
CA ASP A 175 -0.73 -1.25 -13.95
C ASP A 175 -0.26 -2.30 -14.98
N SER A 176 -0.20 -3.59 -14.61
CA SER A 176 0.21 -4.68 -15.51
C SER A 176 -0.78 -4.95 -16.65
N ASN A 177 -2.06 -4.61 -16.46
CA ASN A 177 -3.10 -4.79 -17.47
C ASN A 177 -4.18 -3.70 -17.31
N PRO A 178 -4.46 -2.90 -18.35
CA PRO A 178 -5.48 -1.85 -18.30
C PRO A 178 -6.86 -2.31 -17.82
N ALA A 179 -7.24 -3.57 -18.05
CA ALA A 179 -8.51 -4.13 -17.59
C ALA A 179 -8.66 -4.07 -16.06
N TYR A 180 -7.56 -4.19 -15.30
CA TYR A 180 -7.59 -4.17 -13.83
C TYR A 180 -7.95 -2.80 -13.23
N LYS A 181 -7.98 -1.74 -14.04
CA LYS A 181 -8.46 -0.41 -13.62
C LYS A 181 -9.99 -0.32 -13.64
N THR A 182 -10.66 -1.25 -14.31
CA THR A 182 -12.09 -1.19 -14.62
C THR A 182 -12.86 -2.45 -14.21
N ASP A 183 -12.17 -3.59 -14.05
CA ASP A 183 -12.80 -4.86 -13.70
C ASP A 183 -12.99 -5.05 -12.19
N ASP A 184 -13.59 -6.18 -11.83
CA ASP A 184 -13.89 -6.56 -10.46
C ASP A 184 -12.72 -7.30 -9.76
N THR A 185 -11.54 -7.40 -10.37
CA THR A 185 -10.41 -8.10 -9.77
C THR A 185 -9.83 -7.32 -8.60
N ARG A 186 -9.87 -7.90 -7.40
CA ARG A 186 -9.14 -7.40 -6.23
C ARG A 186 -7.78 -8.08 -6.16
N PHE A 187 -6.72 -7.31 -5.93
CA PHE A 187 -5.43 -7.80 -5.47
C PHE A 187 -5.28 -7.51 -3.98
N TYR A 188 -4.69 -8.44 -3.25
CA TYR A 188 -4.52 -8.29 -1.80
C TYR A 188 -3.13 -8.71 -1.36
N VAL A 189 -2.70 -8.12 -0.24
CA VAL A 189 -1.57 -8.56 0.58
C VAL A 189 -2.06 -8.58 2.02
N GLU A 190 -1.74 -9.62 2.77
CA GLU A 190 -2.06 -9.69 4.19
C GLU A 190 -1.12 -8.77 4.97
N VAL A 191 -1.67 -7.69 5.51
CA VAL A 191 -0.97 -6.74 6.35
C VAL A 191 -1.68 -6.70 7.70
N VAL A 192 -0.91 -6.85 8.79
CA VAL A 192 -1.45 -6.83 10.14
C VAL A 192 -2.12 -5.47 10.42
N ALA A 193 -3.31 -5.47 11.01
CA ALA A 193 -3.97 -4.23 11.43
C ALA A 193 -3.30 -3.65 12.69
N ILE A 194 -3.29 -2.32 12.82
CA ILE A 194 -2.79 -1.58 13.99
C ILE A 194 -3.77 -0.50 14.46
#